data_AF-A0AAV5FAE9-F1
#
_entry.id   AF-A0AAV5FAE9-F1
#
_cell.length_a   1.000
_cell.length_b   1.000
_cell.length_c   1.000
_cell.angle_alpha   90.00
_cell.angle_beta   90.00
_cell.angle_gamma   90.00
#
_symmetry.space_group_name_H-M   'P 1'
#
loop_
_entity.id
_entity.type
_entity.pdbx_description
1 polymer ?
#
loop_
_entity_poly.entity_id
_entity_poly.type
_entity_poly.pdbx_seq_one_letter_code
_entity_poly.pdbx_strand_id
1 'polypeptide(L)'
;MARGLTENRTRNTLLVVVVFGLCSFFYLLGLWRRSGSGGGDRIQTWVNEQTKCVQLSNLNFETHHSASDLPNGTSSSETKAFQPCDEQYTDYTPCEEQKRAMTFPRDNMIYRERHCPPEKEKLHCLIPAPKGYVAPFPWPKSRDFVSYANVPHKSLTVEKAIQNWVHYEGNVFRYKKMTVCITPLPEVNSVSEVAGGQLEPFPKRLNAVPPRIALGSVPGFSVQSYEEDNKLWQKHVMAYKKTNNLLGTGRYRNIMDMNAGLGSFAAALESPKLWVMNIVPTIADTSTLGVIYERGLIGMYHDWCEGFSTYPRTYDLIHANAIFALYENKCKFEDILLEMDRILRPEGAVIIHDKVGFLVKVEKIAKAMSWDTRLADHEGGPHVPEKILFVVKKYWTITDKSN
;
A
#
# COMPACT_ATOMS: atom_id res chain seq x y z
N MET A 1 14.75 -82.51 15.27
CA MET A 1 14.26 -81.13 15.09
C MET A 1 15.40 -80.23 14.60
N ALA A 2 15.73 -80.30 13.31
CA ALA A 2 16.80 -79.49 12.72
C ALA A 2 16.32 -78.90 11.38
N ARG A 3 15.39 -77.94 11.43
CA ARG A 3 14.92 -77.16 10.25
C ARG A 3 14.46 -75.73 10.63
N GLY A 4 15.09 -75.09 11.62
CA GLY A 4 14.59 -73.81 12.15
C GLY A 4 15.57 -72.63 12.19
N LEU A 5 16.85 -72.81 11.85
CA LEU A 5 17.86 -71.75 12.00
C LEU A 5 18.49 -71.27 10.68
N THR A 6 18.25 -71.97 9.56
CA THR A 6 18.78 -71.58 8.24
C THR A 6 17.87 -70.62 7.47
N GLU A 7 16.59 -70.52 7.82
CA GLU A 7 15.59 -69.74 7.04
C GLU A 7 15.56 -68.25 7.41
N ASN A 8 15.91 -67.89 8.66
CA ASN A 8 15.83 -66.50 9.12
C ASN A 8 17.07 -65.66 8.76
N ARG A 9 18.22 -66.32 8.50
CA ARG A 9 19.46 -65.63 8.09
C ARG A 9 19.42 -65.25 6.61
N THR A 10 18.95 -66.16 5.74
CA THR A 10 18.77 -65.90 4.29
C THR A 10 17.77 -64.78 4.01
N ARG A 11 16.67 -64.69 4.77
CA ARG A 11 15.66 -63.65 4.57
C ARG A 11 16.18 -62.23 4.88
N ASN A 12 17.07 -62.10 5.87
CA ASN A 12 17.68 -60.82 6.23
C ASN A 12 18.79 -60.42 5.24
N THR A 13 19.58 -61.39 4.75
CA THR A 13 20.56 -61.13 3.67
C THR A 13 19.87 -60.74 2.36
N LEU A 14 18.73 -61.37 2.03
CA LEU A 14 17.95 -61.04 0.83
C LEU A 14 17.40 -59.61 0.89
N LEU A 15 16.90 -59.19 2.04
CA LEU A 15 16.40 -57.82 2.27
C LEU A 15 17.50 -56.77 2.10
N VAL A 16 18.70 -57.02 2.64
CA VAL A 16 19.84 -56.10 2.51
C VAL A 16 20.30 -55.98 1.04
N VAL A 17 20.31 -57.09 0.30
CA VAL A 17 20.66 -57.10 -1.14
C VAL A 17 19.62 -56.32 -1.96
N VAL A 18 18.32 -56.46 -1.66
CA VAL A 18 17.25 -55.72 -2.33
C VAL A 18 17.35 -54.21 -2.06
N VAL A 19 17.64 -53.80 -0.83
CA VAL A 19 17.81 -52.38 -0.49
C VAL A 19 19.03 -51.78 -1.18
N PHE A 20 20.18 -52.47 -1.20
CA PHE A 20 21.37 -51.99 -1.92
C PHE A 20 21.13 -51.94 -3.44
N GLY A 21 20.39 -52.90 -3.99
CA GLY A 21 19.98 -52.90 -5.40
C GLY A 21 19.09 -51.71 -5.75
N LEU A 22 18.08 -51.41 -4.93
CA LEU A 22 17.18 -50.27 -5.12
C LEU A 22 17.91 -48.94 -4.97
N CYS A 23 18.76 -48.78 -3.95
CA CYS A 23 19.56 -47.56 -3.77
C CYS A 23 20.52 -47.32 -4.93
N SER A 24 21.18 -48.37 -5.43
CA SER A 24 22.09 -48.27 -6.58
C SER A 24 21.32 -47.96 -7.87
N PHE A 25 20.14 -48.56 -8.05
CA PHE A 25 19.27 -48.28 -9.19
C PHE A 25 18.80 -46.82 -9.20
N PHE A 26 18.30 -46.28 -8.08
CA PHE A 26 17.89 -44.87 -8.00
C PHE A 26 19.07 -43.90 -8.13
N TYR A 27 20.26 -44.27 -7.64
CA TYR A 27 21.47 -43.47 -7.82
C TYR A 27 21.91 -43.41 -9.29
N LEU A 28 21.92 -44.55 -10.00
CA LEU A 28 22.21 -44.61 -11.44
C LEU A 28 21.12 -43.93 -12.28
N LEU A 29 19.85 -44.02 -11.87
CA LEU A 29 18.74 -43.33 -12.53
C LEU A 29 18.80 -41.80 -12.30
N GLY A 30 19.28 -41.36 -11.15
CA GLY A 30 19.61 -39.96 -10.85
C GLY A 30 20.81 -39.43 -11.66
N LEU A 31 21.84 -40.25 -11.88
CA LEU A 31 22.97 -39.93 -12.75
C LEU A 31 22.57 -39.92 -14.23
N TRP A 32 21.72 -40.85 -14.67
CA TRP A 32 21.21 -40.89 -16.05
C TRP A 32 20.31 -39.69 -16.35
N ARG A 33 19.45 -39.27 -15.40
CA ARG A 33 18.68 -38.03 -15.53
C ARG A 33 19.52 -36.74 -15.49
N ARG A 34 20.77 -36.79 -15.01
CA ARG A 34 21.73 -35.67 -15.08
C ARG A 34 22.61 -35.66 -16.32
N SER A 35 22.59 -36.70 -17.16
CA SER A 35 23.41 -36.79 -18.38
C SER A 35 22.59 -36.72 -19.68
N GLY A 36 21.28 -36.53 -19.61
CA GLY A 36 20.44 -36.28 -20.78
C GLY A 36 20.42 -34.78 -21.11
N SER A 37 21.14 -34.38 -22.17
CA SER A 37 20.99 -33.09 -22.84
C SER A 37 19.54 -32.96 -23.34
N GLY A 38 18.68 -32.33 -22.53
CA GLY A 38 17.24 -32.27 -22.75
C GLY A 38 16.69 -30.86 -22.61
N GLY A 39 16.47 -30.20 -23.75
CA GLY A 39 15.30 -29.34 -23.97
C GLY A 39 15.21 -27.98 -23.28
N GLY A 40 16.21 -27.53 -22.51
CA GLY A 40 16.21 -26.19 -21.88
C GLY A 40 16.87 -25.09 -22.73
N ASP A 41 17.85 -25.44 -23.55
CA ASP A 41 18.73 -24.43 -24.18
C ASP A 41 18.20 -23.87 -25.51
N ARG A 42 17.18 -24.49 -26.12
CA ARG A 42 16.57 -23.92 -27.36
C ARG A 42 15.77 -22.66 -27.08
N ILE A 43 15.23 -22.47 -25.87
CA ILE A 43 14.48 -21.26 -25.50
C ILE A 43 15.45 -20.12 -25.23
N GLN A 44 16.57 -20.37 -24.52
CA GLN A 44 17.58 -19.35 -24.27
C GLN A 44 18.28 -18.91 -25.57
N THR A 45 18.52 -19.83 -26.50
CA THR A 45 19.11 -19.49 -27.82
C THR A 45 18.12 -18.73 -28.69
N TRP A 46 16.84 -19.12 -28.75
CA TRP A 46 15.80 -18.40 -29.51
C TRP A 46 15.47 -17.02 -28.92
N VAL A 47 15.43 -16.88 -27.58
CA VAL A 47 15.24 -15.59 -26.91
C VAL A 47 16.45 -14.67 -27.13
N ASN A 48 17.68 -15.18 -27.08
CA ASN A 48 18.89 -14.40 -27.37
C ASN A 48 19.04 -14.07 -28.87
N GLU A 49 18.48 -14.89 -29.77
CA GLU A 49 18.50 -14.66 -31.22
C GLU A 49 17.38 -13.72 -31.67
N GLN A 50 16.21 -13.72 -31.01
CA GLN A 50 15.15 -12.72 -31.17
C GLN A 50 15.45 -11.36 -30.53
N THR A 51 16.44 -11.28 -29.63
CA THR A 51 16.88 -10.04 -28.97
C THR A 51 18.23 -9.52 -29.46
N LYS A 52 18.76 -10.07 -30.57
CA LYS A 52 19.86 -9.42 -31.29
C LYS A 52 19.36 -8.10 -31.86
N CYS A 53 19.78 -7.00 -31.23
CA CYS A 53 19.65 -5.67 -31.80
C CYS A 53 20.31 -5.64 -33.17
N VAL A 54 19.49 -5.50 -34.21
CA VAL A 54 20.00 -5.08 -35.52
C VAL A 54 20.29 -3.59 -35.37
N GLN A 55 21.56 -3.21 -35.40
CA GLN A 55 21.92 -1.82 -35.62
C GLN A 55 21.56 -1.48 -37.07
N LEU A 56 20.34 -1.00 -37.29
CA LEU A 56 19.92 -0.42 -38.56
C LEU A 56 20.46 1.00 -38.63
N SER A 57 21.54 1.19 -39.36
CA SER A 57 21.94 2.52 -39.82
C SER A 57 20.87 3.02 -40.80
N ASN A 58 20.24 4.15 -40.47
CA ASN A 58 19.12 4.81 -41.18
C ASN A 58 17.70 4.29 -40.90
N LEU A 59 17.29 4.25 -39.63
CA LEU A 59 15.86 4.39 -39.29
C LEU A 59 15.60 5.80 -38.76
N ASN A 60 14.87 6.61 -39.54
CA ASN A 60 14.38 7.90 -39.08
C ASN A 60 13.09 7.68 -38.28
N PHE A 61 13.21 7.70 -36.95
CA PHE A 61 12.09 7.67 -36.02
C PHE A 61 11.71 9.09 -35.57
N GLU A 62 11.54 10.00 -36.53
CA GLU A 62 10.98 11.30 -36.20
C GLU A 62 9.50 11.14 -35.85
N THR A 63 9.19 11.43 -34.60
CA THR A 63 7.84 11.69 -34.12
C THR A 63 7.22 12.78 -35.01
N HIS A 64 6.12 12.48 -35.71
CA HIS A 64 5.33 13.46 -36.48
C HIS A 64 4.64 14.53 -35.60
N HIS A 65 4.96 14.55 -34.30
CA HIS A 65 4.66 15.64 -33.38
C HIS A 65 5.96 15.99 -32.68
N SER A 66 6.59 17.07 -33.13
CA SER A 66 7.76 17.63 -32.47
C SER A 66 7.29 18.66 -31.45
N ALA A 67 8.05 18.84 -30.36
CA ALA A 67 7.77 19.83 -29.32
C ALA A 67 7.72 21.29 -29.83
N SER A 68 8.03 21.51 -31.11
CA SER A 68 7.90 22.78 -31.83
C SER A 68 6.48 23.14 -32.27
N ASP A 69 5.50 22.22 -32.18
CA ASP A 69 4.10 22.48 -32.56
C ASP A 69 3.26 23.04 -31.41
N LEU A 70 3.87 23.26 -30.24
CA LEU A 70 3.27 24.02 -29.14
C LEU A 70 3.45 25.52 -29.42
N PRO A 71 2.41 26.35 -29.23
CA PRO A 71 2.54 27.80 -29.40
C PRO A 71 3.70 28.30 -28.54
N ASN A 72 4.67 28.93 -29.19
CA ASN A 72 5.92 29.45 -28.63
C ASN A 72 5.64 30.32 -27.39
N GLY A 73 5.78 29.73 -26.22
CA GLY A 73 5.38 30.36 -24.98
C GLY A 73 5.45 29.43 -23.78
N THR A 74 6.53 28.67 -23.61
CA THR A 74 6.87 28.14 -22.29
C THR A 74 8.36 27.84 -22.23
N SER A 75 9.06 28.70 -21.49
CA SER A 75 10.38 28.43 -20.93
C SER A 75 10.47 26.98 -20.45
N SER A 76 11.52 26.28 -20.86
CA SER A 76 11.99 25.03 -20.28
C SER A 76 12.31 25.27 -18.80
N SER A 77 11.29 25.26 -17.95
CA SER A 77 11.44 25.30 -16.51
C SER A 77 12.04 23.97 -16.08
N GLU A 78 13.35 23.98 -15.82
CA GLU A 78 14.02 22.92 -15.07
C GLU A 78 13.14 22.54 -13.87
N THR A 79 12.72 21.28 -13.80
CA THR A 79 11.88 20.84 -12.69
C THR A 79 12.71 20.89 -11.42
N LYS A 80 12.55 21.94 -10.62
CA LYS A 80 13.30 22.14 -9.37
C LYS A 80 13.03 20.95 -8.43
N ALA A 81 14.09 20.34 -7.95
CA ALA A 81 13.99 19.26 -6.97
C ALA A 81 13.42 19.78 -5.65
N PHE A 82 12.53 19.01 -5.04
CA PHE A 82 11.99 19.34 -3.72
C PHE A 82 13.09 19.21 -2.67
N GLN A 83 13.28 20.27 -1.88
CA GLN A 83 14.25 20.25 -0.80
C GLN A 83 13.67 19.59 0.45
N PRO A 84 14.49 18.97 1.29
CA PRO A 84 14.07 18.56 2.62
C PRO A 84 13.59 19.75 3.46
N CYS A 85 12.56 19.54 4.27
CA CYS A 85 12.19 20.48 5.32
C CYS A 85 13.25 20.51 6.43
N ASP A 86 13.20 21.54 7.27
CA ASP A 86 14.01 21.62 8.48
C ASP A 86 13.74 20.42 9.43
N GLU A 87 14.77 20.00 10.18
CA GLU A 87 14.72 18.87 11.11
C GLU A 87 13.59 19.00 12.14
N GLN A 88 13.22 20.22 12.53
CA GLN A 88 12.11 20.47 13.46
C GLN A 88 10.75 19.96 12.95
N TYR A 89 10.59 19.77 11.63
CA TYR A 89 9.37 19.28 11.01
C TYR A 89 9.32 17.75 10.88
N THR A 90 10.29 17.03 11.43
CA THR A 90 10.32 15.56 11.38
C THR A 90 8.98 14.93 11.80
N ASP A 91 8.33 15.49 12.81
CA ASP A 91 7.05 14.99 13.36
C ASP A 91 5.85 15.86 12.99
N TYR A 92 5.95 16.61 11.89
CA TYR A 92 4.94 17.57 11.47
C TYR A 92 3.58 16.91 11.15
N THR A 93 2.57 17.31 11.92
CA THR A 93 1.16 16.94 11.73
C THR A 93 0.35 18.23 11.52
N PRO A 94 0.21 18.70 10.26
CA PRO A 94 -0.20 20.07 9.94
C PRO A 94 -1.49 20.54 10.64
N CYS A 95 -2.49 19.68 10.75
CA CYS A 95 -3.80 20.05 11.28
C CYS A 95 -3.98 19.78 12.79
N GLU A 96 -2.96 19.24 13.45
CA GLU A 96 -2.98 18.83 14.85
C GLU A 96 -1.95 19.63 15.68
N GLU A 97 -1.48 20.78 15.16
CA GLU A 97 -0.50 21.61 15.85
C GLU A 97 -1.10 22.33 17.05
N GLN A 98 -0.69 21.91 18.26
CA GLN A 98 -1.19 22.49 19.51
C GLN A 98 -0.99 24.01 19.59
N LYS A 99 0.16 24.53 19.13
CA LYS A 99 0.44 25.98 19.17
C LYS A 99 -0.58 26.78 18.36
N ARG A 100 -0.96 26.28 17.18
CA ARG A 100 -2.00 26.87 16.33
C ARG A 100 -3.36 26.72 16.98
N ALA A 101 -3.71 25.51 17.43
CA ALA A 101 -5.00 25.26 18.07
C ALA A 101 -5.27 26.22 19.24
N MET A 102 -4.24 26.54 20.04
CA MET A 102 -4.32 27.46 21.18
C MET A 102 -4.48 28.94 20.81
N THR A 103 -4.39 29.33 19.53
CA THR A 103 -4.68 30.72 19.10
C THR A 103 -6.17 30.96 18.86
N PHE A 104 -6.98 29.91 18.80
CA PHE A 104 -8.42 30.02 18.53
C PHE A 104 -9.23 30.31 19.81
N PRO A 105 -10.43 30.93 19.68
CA PRO A 105 -11.32 31.17 20.81
C PRO A 105 -11.65 29.89 21.60
N ARG A 106 -11.87 30.05 22.90
CA ARG A 106 -12.29 28.94 23.79
C ARG A 106 -13.77 28.63 23.72
N ASP A 107 -14.56 29.53 23.13
CA ASP A 107 -16.00 29.35 22.95
C ASP A 107 -16.27 28.08 22.15
N ASN A 108 -17.30 27.33 22.57
CA ASN A 108 -17.71 26.05 21.99
C ASN A 108 -16.58 25.03 21.82
N MET A 109 -15.46 25.19 22.55
CA MET A 109 -14.29 24.34 22.43
C MET A 109 -13.66 24.34 21.02
N ILE A 110 -13.81 25.43 20.25
CA ILE A 110 -13.26 25.55 18.89
C ILE A 110 -11.76 25.25 18.87
N TYR A 111 -11.00 25.68 19.87
CA TYR A 111 -9.57 25.35 20.01
C TYR A 111 -9.24 23.84 20.08
N ARG A 112 -10.23 22.95 20.25
CA ARG A 112 -10.08 21.49 20.20
C ARG A 112 -10.46 20.88 18.85
N GLU A 113 -10.99 21.69 17.94
CA GLU A 113 -11.28 21.27 16.57
C GLU A 113 -9.97 21.17 15.75
N ARG A 114 -10.11 20.63 14.54
CA ARG A 114 -9.01 20.47 13.60
C ARG A 114 -8.68 21.81 12.94
N HIS A 115 -7.42 22.25 13.03
CA HIS A 115 -6.96 23.54 12.53
C HIS A 115 -5.80 23.36 11.55
N CYS A 116 -6.10 23.33 10.25
CA CYS A 116 -5.07 23.17 9.21
C CYS A 116 -4.41 24.51 8.84
N PRO A 117 -3.15 24.49 8.35
CA PRO A 117 -2.48 25.67 7.86
C PRO A 117 -3.16 26.18 6.57
N PRO A 118 -3.32 27.51 6.40
CA PRO A 118 -3.78 28.09 5.15
C PRO A 118 -2.73 27.91 4.04
N GLU A 119 -3.14 28.14 2.80
CA GLU A 119 -2.32 27.86 1.60
C GLU A 119 -0.95 28.52 1.60
N LYS A 120 -0.83 29.71 2.18
CA LYS A 120 0.43 30.47 2.25
C LYS A 120 1.42 29.91 3.27
N GLU A 121 0.94 29.10 4.21
CA GLU A 121 1.70 28.50 5.31
C GLU A 121 1.98 27.02 5.08
N LYS A 122 1.44 26.42 4.00
CA LYS A 122 1.73 25.04 3.63
C LYS A 122 3.21 24.87 3.31
N LEU A 123 3.81 23.82 3.87
CA LEU A 123 5.20 23.47 3.62
C LEU A 123 5.32 22.81 2.25
N HIS A 124 6.12 23.42 1.36
CA HIS A 124 6.46 22.86 0.04
C HIS A 124 7.86 22.24 0.04
N CYS A 125 8.08 21.31 0.97
CA CYS A 125 9.34 20.59 1.16
C CYS A 125 9.06 19.15 1.62
N LEU A 126 10.03 18.25 1.47
CA LEU A 126 9.87 16.85 1.85
C LEU A 126 10.13 16.67 3.35
N ILE A 127 9.22 16.01 4.06
CA ILE A 127 9.34 15.83 5.51
C ILE A 127 10.40 14.75 5.80
N PRO A 128 11.50 15.10 6.49
CA PRO A 128 12.62 14.19 6.72
C PRO A 128 12.24 13.06 7.67
N ALA A 129 12.85 11.89 7.45
CA ALA A 129 12.91 10.87 8.48
C ALA A 129 13.92 11.26 9.57
N PRO A 130 13.70 10.88 10.85
CA PRO A 130 14.63 11.17 11.93
C PRO A 130 16.01 10.56 11.67
N LYS A 131 17.05 11.18 12.24
CA LYS A 131 18.42 10.66 12.16
C LYS A 131 18.50 9.25 12.75
N GLY A 132 19.11 8.34 12.00
CA GLY A 132 19.21 6.93 12.37
C GLY A 132 17.90 6.15 12.24
N TYR A 133 16.90 6.64 11.49
CA TYR A 133 15.68 5.90 11.21
C TYR A 133 15.98 4.49 10.69
N VAL A 134 15.32 3.50 11.27
CA VAL A 134 15.47 2.08 10.91
C VAL A 134 14.15 1.51 10.40
N ALA A 135 14.24 0.44 9.60
CA ALA A 135 13.08 -0.29 9.15
C ALA A 135 12.23 -0.78 10.35
N PRO A 136 10.89 -0.62 10.32
CA PRO A 136 10.02 -1.14 11.36
C PRO A 136 10.12 -2.66 11.52
N PHE A 137 9.84 -3.18 12.71
CA PHE A 137 9.81 -4.61 12.94
C PHE A 137 8.75 -5.31 12.06
N PRO A 138 9.01 -6.53 11.55
CA PRO A 138 7.99 -7.30 10.85
C PRO A 138 6.80 -7.62 11.76
N TRP A 139 5.60 -7.72 11.18
CA TRP A 139 4.42 -8.23 11.89
C TRP A 139 4.64 -9.70 12.31
N PRO A 140 4.23 -10.13 13.52
CA PRO A 140 3.48 -9.38 14.54
C PRO A 140 4.33 -8.62 15.55
N LYS A 141 5.66 -8.64 15.45
CA LYS A 141 6.56 -8.00 16.43
C LYS A 141 6.36 -6.49 16.51
N SER A 142 6.01 -5.83 15.39
CA SER A 142 5.65 -4.40 15.37
C SER A 142 4.40 -4.03 16.17
N ARG A 143 3.59 -5.00 16.60
CA ARG A 143 2.50 -4.75 17.56
C ARG A 143 3.04 -4.37 18.93
N ASP A 144 4.14 -5.02 19.34
CA ASP A 144 4.63 -4.97 20.71
C ASP A 144 5.86 -4.06 20.84
N PHE A 145 6.55 -3.77 19.74
CA PHE A 145 7.80 -3.00 19.75
C PHE A 145 7.87 -1.98 18.63
N VAL A 146 8.46 -0.82 18.93
CA VAL A 146 8.92 0.17 17.95
C VAL A 146 10.35 0.59 18.27
N SER A 147 11.17 0.84 17.27
CA SER A 147 12.53 1.37 17.48
C SER A 147 12.47 2.78 18.05
N TYR A 148 13.28 3.07 19.08
CA TYR A 148 13.41 4.42 19.63
C TYR A 148 13.88 5.43 18.57
N ALA A 149 14.76 5.00 17.66
CA ALA A 149 15.28 5.86 16.59
C ALA A 149 14.20 6.39 15.64
N ASN A 150 13.05 5.72 15.56
CA ASN A 150 11.95 6.13 14.69
C ASN A 150 11.02 7.15 15.36
N VAL A 151 11.03 7.23 16.70
CA VAL A 151 10.21 8.15 17.51
C VAL A 151 11.03 8.58 18.73
N PRO A 152 12.06 9.43 18.59
CA PRO A 152 13.09 9.65 19.63
C PRO A 152 12.62 10.49 20.85
N HIS A 153 11.39 10.32 21.31
CA HIS A 153 10.73 11.11 22.35
C HIS A 153 10.62 10.35 23.68
N LYS A 154 11.60 10.54 24.58
CA LYS A 154 11.53 9.93 25.94
C LYS A 154 10.36 10.47 26.78
N SER A 155 9.84 11.66 26.48
CA SER A 155 8.66 12.22 27.15
C SER A 155 7.44 11.30 27.08
N LEU A 156 7.32 10.47 26.03
CA LEU A 156 6.20 9.54 25.87
C LEU A 156 6.05 8.57 27.05
N THR A 157 7.15 8.10 27.65
CA THR A 157 7.08 7.22 28.83
C THR A 157 6.73 7.96 30.09
N VAL A 158 7.05 9.26 30.18
CA VAL A 158 6.73 10.12 31.32
C VAL A 158 5.25 10.50 31.29
N GLU A 159 4.76 10.99 30.15
CA GLU A 159 3.37 11.42 29.97
C GLU A 159 2.37 10.27 30.07
N LYS A 160 2.79 9.06 29.65
CA LYS A 160 1.95 7.85 29.70
C LYS A 160 2.30 6.92 30.87
N ALA A 161 3.14 7.36 31.81
CA ALA A 161 3.61 6.54 32.94
C ALA A 161 2.44 5.98 33.77
N ILE A 162 1.44 6.81 34.07
CA ILE A 162 0.27 6.43 34.87
C ILE A 162 -0.56 5.35 34.17
N GLN A 163 -0.71 5.45 32.84
CA GLN A 163 -1.46 4.47 32.05
C GLN A 163 -0.67 3.17 31.82
N ASN A 164 0.65 3.23 31.99
CA ASN A 164 1.57 2.10 31.87
C ASN A 164 1.46 1.41 30.50
N TRP A 165 1.30 2.21 29.43
CA TRP A 165 1.09 1.73 28.06
C TRP A 165 2.39 1.52 27.28
N VAL A 166 3.41 2.32 27.56
CA VAL A 166 4.66 2.36 26.81
C VAL A 166 5.84 2.35 27.78
N HIS A 167 6.81 1.48 27.51
CA HIS A 167 8.05 1.37 28.26
C HIS A 167 9.24 1.60 27.34
N TYR A 168 10.23 2.35 27.81
CA TYR A 168 11.50 2.51 27.11
C TYR A 168 12.48 1.44 27.57
N GLU A 169 12.99 0.65 26.64
CA GLU A 169 13.92 -0.46 26.87
C GLU A 169 15.17 -0.28 26.01
N GLY A 170 15.94 0.78 26.32
CA GLY A 170 17.21 1.10 25.66
C GLY A 170 17.05 1.57 24.22
N ASN A 171 16.89 0.64 23.28
CA ASN A 171 16.81 0.98 21.84
C ASN A 171 15.39 0.82 21.27
N VAL A 172 14.43 0.40 22.09
CA VAL A 172 13.04 0.20 21.67
C VAL A 172 12.08 0.81 22.68
N PHE A 173 10.89 1.18 22.22
CA PHE A 173 9.72 1.23 23.07
C PHE A 173 8.98 -0.09 22.99
N ARG A 174 8.65 -0.66 24.15
CA ARG A 174 7.77 -1.81 24.30
C ARG A 174 6.39 -1.34 24.71
N TYR A 175 5.37 -1.77 23.97
CA TYR A 175 3.98 -1.54 24.32
C TYR A 175 3.48 -2.62 25.27
N LYS A 176 2.58 -2.23 26.16
CA LYS A 176 1.88 -3.20 27.01
C LYS A 176 1.00 -4.08 26.13
N LYS A 177 1.10 -5.40 26.32
CA LYS A 177 0.25 -6.36 25.63
C LYS A 177 -1.20 -6.11 25.99
N MET A 178 -1.98 -5.64 25.03
CA MET A 178 -3.40 -5.41 25.19
C MET A 178 -4.16 -6.74 25.21
N THR A 179 -5.14 -6.86 26.10
CA THR A 179 -6.13 -7.93 26.04
C THR A 179 -7.16 -7.60 24.98
N VAL A 180 -7.57 -8.60 24.19
CA VAL A 180 -8.67 -8.42 23.25
C VAL A 180 -9.94 -8.19 24.06
N CYS A 181 -10.53 -7.01 23.91
CA CYS A 181 -11.82 -6.67 24.48
C CYS A 181 -12.78 -6.41 23.31
N ILE A 182 -13.71 -7.33 23.10
CA ILE A 182 -14.80 -7.15 22.15
C ILE A 182 -16.00 -6.73 22.98
N THR A 183 -16.42 -5.47 22.85
CA THR A 183 -17.69 -5.04 23.40
C THR A 183 -18.80 -5.77 22.62
N PRO A 184 -19.60 -6.64 23.26
CA PRO A 184 -20.69 -7.28 22.57
C PRO A 184 -21.65 -6.19 22.09
N LEU A 185 -22.04 -6.28 20.82
CA LEU A 185 -23.13 -5.46 20.32
C LEU A 185 -24.42 -5.89 21.03
N PRO A 186 -25.35 -4.96 21.31
CA PRO A 186 -26.66 -5.33 21.85
C PRO A 186 -27.34 -6.31 20.91
N GLU A 187 -27.98 -7.35 21.47
CA GLU A 187 -28.83 -8.26 20.70
C GLU A 187 -30.02 -7.46 20.15
N VAL A 188 -30.25 -7.60 18.85
CA VAL A 188 -31.29 -6.90 18.10
C VAL A 188 -32.29 -7.96 17.61
N ASN A 189 -33.56 -7.79 17.96
CA ASN A 189 -34.60 -8.80 17.74
C ASN A 189 -35.39 -8.55 16.45
N SER A 190 -35.29 -7.35 15.88
CA SER A 190 -36.00 -6.97 14.66
C SER A 190 -35.13 -6.16 13.70
N VAL A 191 -35.40 -6.27 12.40
CA VAL A 191 -34.70 -5.50 11.35
C VAL A 191 -34.92 -3.99 11.53
N SER A 192 -36.04 -3.59 12.14
CA SER A 192 -36.33 -2.20 12.52
C SER A 192 -35.44 -1.64 13.63
N GLU A 193 -34.79 -2.50 14.43
CA GLU A 193 -33.86 -2.09 15.49
C GLU A 193 -32.42 -1.91 14.97
N VAL A 194 -32.13 -2.37 13.74
CA VAL A 194 -30.78 -2.28 13.16
C VAL A 194 -30.74 -1.16 12.14
N ALA A 195 -30.08 -0.06 12.49
CA ALA A 195 -29.79 1.02 11.55
C ALA A 195 -29.02 0.46 10.34
N GLY A 196 -29.67 0.42 9.17
CA GLY A 196 -29.07 -0.13 7.96
C GLY A 196 -29.27 -1.63 7.75
N GLY A 197 -30.12 -2.32 8.52
CA GLY A 197 -30.53 -3.72 8.27
C GLY A 197 -29.56 -4.80 8.79
N GLN A 198 -29.97 -6.06 8.70
CA GLN A 198 -29.17 -7.20 9.19
C GLN A 198 -27.92 -7.41 8.32
N LEU A 199 -26.77 -7.58 8.98
CA LEU A 199 -25.47 -7.80 8.32
C LEU A 199 -25.00 -9.24 8.46
N GLU A 200 -24.36 -9.75 7.42
CA GLU A 200 -23.67 -11.04 7.45
C GLU A 200 -22.49 -11.02 8.46
N PRO A 201 -22.07 -12.18 8.99
CA PRO A 201 -20.84 -12.25 9.79
C PRO A 201 -19.59 -11.97 8.95
N PHE A 202 -18.56 -11.40 9.58
CA PHE A 202 -17.23 -11.32 8.96
C PHE A 202 -16.59 -12.72 8.87
N PRO A 203 -15.92 -13.10 7.77
CA PRO A 203 -15.57 -12.28 6.59
C PRO A 203 -16.61 -12.28 5.46
N LYS A 204 -17.72 -13.00 5.56
CA LYS A 204 -18.73 -13.08 4.48
C LYS A 204 -19.30 -11.71 4.11
N ARG A 205 -19.57 -10.84 5.09
CA ARG A 205 -20.08 -9.48 4.86
C ARG A 205 -19.19 -8.59 3.99
N LEU A 206 -17.91 -8.95 3.83
CA LEU A 206 -16.98 -8.20 3.00
C LEU A 206 -17.44 -8.13 1.54
N ASN A 207 -18.10 -9.19 1.06
CA ASN A 207 -18.59 -9.31 -0.32
C ASN A 207 -20.12 -9.46 -0.41
N ALA A 208 -20.81 -9.65 0.72
CA ALA A 208 -22.28 -9.62 0.75
C ALA A 208 -22.79 -8.24 0.30
N VAL A 209 -23.98 -8.20 -0.29
CA VAL A 209 -24.62 -6.96 -0.71
C VAL A 209 -25.05 -6.18 0.54
N PRO A 210 -24.52 -4.95 0.76
CA PRO A 210 -24.89 -4.16 1.92
C PRO A 210 -26.37 -3.75 1.85
N PRO A 211 -27.13 -3.75 2.96
CA PRO A 211 -28.56 -3.53 2.86
C PRO A 211 -28.92 -2.15 2.31
N ARG A 212 -28.08 -1.12 2.52
CA ARG A 212 -28.31 0.20 1.88
C ARG A 212 -28.24 0.17 0.35
N ILE A 213 -27.46 -0.74 -0.22
CA ILE A 213 -27.39 -0.95 -1.67
C ILE A 213 -28.64 -1.71 -2.13
N ALA A 214 -29.05 -2.75 -1.38
CA ALA A 214 -30.26 -3.50 -1.68
C ALA A 214 -31.53 -2.63 -1.62
N LEU A 215 -31.57 -1.65 -0.71
CA LEU A 215 -32.66 -0.69 -0.54
C LEU A 215 -32.57 0.51 -1.51
N GLY A 216 -31.54 0.60 -2.36
CA GLY A 216 -31.34 1.73 -3.28
C GLY A 216 -31.11 3.08 -2.57
N SER A 217 -30.62 3.05 -1.32
CA SER A 217 -30.39 4.26 -0.50
C SER A 217 -29.10 5.00 -0.86
N VAL A 218 -28.25 4.42 -1.71
CA VAL A 218 -27.02 5.05 -2.20
C VAL A 218 -27.24 5.47 -3.66
N PRO A 219 -27.34 6.77 -3.95
CA PRO A 219 -27.55 7.25 -5.31
C PRO A 219 -26.49 6.72 -6.27
N GLY A 220 -26.90 6.32 -7.47
CA GLY A 220 -26.00 5.83 -8.51
C GLY A 220 -25.54 4.37 -8.36
N PHE A 221 -25.90 3.67 -7.28
CA PHE A 221 -25.51 2.27 -7.07
C PHE A 221 -26.71 1.34 -6.94
N SER A 222 -26.72 0.30 -7.78
CA SER A 222 -27.61 -0.87 -7.69
C SER A 222 -26.85 -2.10 -7.18
N VAL A 223 -27.58 -3.14 -6.79
CA VAL A 223 -27.00 -4.45 -6.44
C VAL A 223 -26.09 -4.97 -7.54
N GLN A 224 -26.53 -4.87 -8.79
CA GLN A 224 -25.73 -5.28 -9.95
C GLN A 224 -24.42 -4.48 -10.05
N SER A 225 -24.49 -3.15 -9.95
CA SER A 225 -23.28 -2.32 -10.03
C SER A 225 -22.29 -2.60 -8.90
N TYR A 226 -22.78 -2.94 -7.70
CA TYR A 226 -21.93 -3.33 -6.56
C TYR A 226 -21.20 -4.66 -6.84
N GLU A 227 -21.89 -5.65 -7.39
CA GLU A 227 -21.28 -6.93 -7.76
C GLU A 227 -20.27 -6.78 -8.90
N GLU A 228 -20.57 -5.93 -9.88
CA GLU A 228 -19.67 -5.61 -10.98
C GLU A 228 -18.40 -4.90 -10.48
N ASP A 229 -18.55 -3.92 -9.58
CA ASP A 229 -17.43 -3.23 -8.93
C ASP A 229 -16.54 -4.20 -8.13
N ASN A 230 -17.12 -5.12 -7.38
CA ASN A 230 -16.36 -6.15 -6.67
C ASN A 230 -15.54 -7.04 -7.63
N LYS A 231 -16.15 -7.49 -8.74
CA LYS A 231 -15.46 -8.30 -9.76
C LYS A 231 -14.34 -7.50 -10.44
N LEU A 232 -14.59 -6.23 -10.71
CA LEU A 232 -13.63 -5.32 -11.33
C LEU A 232 -12.41 -5.10 -10.41
N TRP A 233 -12.62 -4.83 -9.13
CA TRP A 233 -11.52 -4.65 -8.18
C TRP A 233 -10.71 -5.92 -7.93
N GLN A 234 -11.34 -7.10 -7.96
CA GLN A 234 -10.61 -8.36 -7.96
C GLN A 234 -9.66 -8.46 -9.16
N LYS A 235 -10.12 -8.06 -10.35
CA LYS A 235 -9.31 -8.01 -11.58
C LYS A 235 -8.14 -7.02 -11.45
N HIS A 236 -8.40 -5.79 -11.02
CA HIS A 236 -7.34 -4.78 -10.81
C HIS A 236 -6.30 -5.25 -9.79
N VAL A 237 -6.72 -5.75 -8.63
CA VAL A 237 -5.80 -6.23 -7.59
C VAL A 237 -4.97 -7.42 -8.08
N MET A 238 -5.56 -8.34 -8.87
CA MET A 238 -4.80 -9.41 -9.52
C MET A 238 -3.75 -8.88 -10.51
N ALA A 239 -4.08 -7.84 -11.28
CA ALA A 239 -3.12 -7.19 -12.17
C ALA A 239 -2.00 -6.47 -11.40
N TYR A 240 -2.34 -5.75 -10.33
CA TYR A 240 -1.37 -5.09 -9.47
C TYR A 240 -0.37 -6.09 -8.87
N LYS A 241 -0.85 -7.27 -8.42
CA LYS A 241 0.02 -8.34 -7.88
C LYS A 241 1.02 -8.88 -8.91
N LYS A 242 0.69 -8.86 -10.21
CA LYS A 242 1.62 -9.30 -11.27
C LYS A 242 2.78 -8.33 -11.44
N THR A 243 2.52 -7.03 -11.35
CA THR A 243 3.55 -6.00 -11.51
C THR A 243 4.31 -5.73 -10.20
N ASN A 244 3.60 -5.73 -9.08
CA ASN A 244 4.16 -5.56 -7.73
C ASN A 244 3.97 -6.87 -6.94
N ASN A 245 4.94 -7.77 -7.08
CA ASN A 245 4.93 -9.09 -6.43
C ASN A 245 5.00 -9.04 -4.89
N LEU A 246 5.25 -7.88 -4.29
CA LEU A 246 5.22 -7.67 -2.84
C LEU A 246 3.80 -7.54 -2.29
N LEU A 247 2.82 -7.18 -3.15
CA LEU A 247 1.43 -7.02 -2.74
C LEU A 247 0.83 -8.38 -2.30
N GLY A 248 0.39 -8.47 -1.05
CA GLY A 248 -0.15 -9.70 -0.45
C GLY A 248 0.89 -10.64 0.20
N THR A 249 2.19 -10.34 0.11
CA THR A 249 3.25 -11.12 0.80
C THR A 249 3.29 -10.87 2.31
N GLY A 250 2.69 -9.77 2.76
CA GLY A 250 2.83 -9.24 4.13
C GLY A 250 3.86 -8.11 4.25
N ARG A 251 4.56 -7.75 3.14
CA ARG A 251 5.46 -6.58 3.11
C ARG A 251 4.73 -5.25 3.37
N TYR A 252 3.52 -5.11 2.83
CA TYR A 252 2.65 -3.97 3.08
C TYR A 252 1.57 -4.37 4.10
N ARG A 253 1.61 -3.77 5.29
CA ARG A 253 0.66 -4.05 6.39
C ARG A 253 -0.34 -2.92 6.55
N ASN A 254 0.16 -1.70 6.59
CA ASN A 254 -0.59 -0.47 6.77
C ASN A 254 -0.85 0.14 5.40
N ILE A 255 -2.06 -0.02 4.89
CA ILE A 255 -2.42 0.43 3.55
C ILE A 255 -3.44 1.56 3.65
N MET A 256 -3.28 2.58 2.83
CA MET A 256 -4.28 3.65 2.66
C MET A 256 -4.88 3.55 1.28
N ASP A 257 -6.20 3.58 1.20
CA ASP A 257 -6.93 3.73 -0.06
C ASP A 257 -7.55 5.12 -0.09
N MET A 258 -6.96 6.01 -0.91
CA MET A 258 -7.29 7.44 -0.90
C MET A 258 -8.67 7.76 -1.46
N ASN A 259 -9.24 6.84 -2.25
CA ASN A 259 -10.56 6.96 -2.82
C ASN A 259 -11.22 5.58 -2.89
N ALA A 260 -11.76 5.17 -1.75
CA ALA A 260 -12.19 3.81 -1.54
C ALA A 260 -13.46 3.43 -2.30
N GLY A 261 -14.24 4.40 -2.80
CA GLY A 261 -15.54 4.13 -3.41
C GLY A 261 -16.39 3.25 -2.48
N LEU A 262 -16.74 2.05 -2.93
CA LEU A 262 -17.53 1.08 -2.14
C LEU A 262 -16.69 0.25 -1.14
N GLY A 263 -15.38 0.45 -1.04
CA GLY A 263 -14.44 -0.35 -0.24
C GLY A 263 -13.95 -1.63 -0.92
N SER A 264 -14.15 -1.74 -2.24
CA SER A 264 -13.93 -2.97 -3.01
C SER A 264 -12.47 -3.31 -3.23
N PHE A 265 -11.58 -2.32 -3.32
CA PHE A 265 -10.14 -2.53 -3.29
C PHE A 265 -9.69 -3.24 -2.00
N ALA A 266 -10.12 -2.72 -0.85
CA ALA A 266 -9.81 -3.33 0.44
C ALA A 266 -10.39 -4.73 0.58
N ALA A 267 -11.61 -4.95 0.08
CA ALA A 267 -12.24 -6.26 0.06
C ALA A 267 -11.49 -7.28 -0.83
N ALA A 268 -11.03 -6.86 -2.01
CA ALA A 268 -10.26 -7.70 -2.91
C ALA A 268 -8.84 -8.01 -2.38
N LEU A 269 -8.31 -7.17 -1.49
CA LEU A 269 -6.99 -7.33 -0.90
C LEU A 269 -6.99 -8.09 0.44
N GLU A 270 -8.17 -8.36 1.02
CA GLU A 270 -8.32 -8.80 2.41
C GLU A 270 -7.35 -9.93 2.81
N SER A 271 -6.70 -9.71 3.95
CA SER A 271 -5.80 -10.67 4.56
C SER A 271 -5.62 -10.33 6.05
N PRO A 272 -5.48 -11.33 6.94
CA PRO A 272 -5.19 -11.10 8.36
C PRO A 272 -3.85 -10.37 8.60
N LYS A 273 -3.01 -10.29 7.56
CA LYS A 273 -1.69 -9.65 7.58
C LYS A 273 -1.69 -8.21 7.10
N LEU A 274 -2.82 -7.62 6.72
CA LEU A 274 -2.92 -6.22 6.27
C LEU A 274 -4.22 -5.58 6.72
N TRP A 275 -4.23 -4.25 6.75
CA TRP A 275 -5.42 -3.46 7.03
C TRP A 275 -5.39 -2.26 6.11
N VAL A 276 -6.58 -1.83 5.70
CA VAL A 276 -6.74 -0.73 4.75
C VAL A 276 -7.54 0.37 5.44
N MET A 277 -6.97 1.57 5.52
CA MET A 277 -7.73 2.78 5.82
C MET A 277 -8.46 3.22 4.56
N ASN A 278 -9.78 3.10 4.55
CA ASN A 278 -10.59 3.45 3.38
C ASN A 278 -11.04 4.91 3.47
N ILE A 279 -10.59 5.75 2.54
CA ILE A 279 -10.94 7.17 2.53
C ILE A 279 -12.05 7.43 1.52
N VAL A 280 -13.09 8.13 1.96
CA VAL A 280 -14.14 8.67 1.09
C VAL A 280 -13.90 10.17 0.95
N PRO A 281 -13.43 10.65 -0.21
CA PRO A 281 -13.20 12.07 -0.42
C PRO A 281 -14.47 12.89 -0.17
N THR A 282 -14.38 13.98 0.60
CA THR A 282 -15.54 14.87 0.87
C THR A 282 -16.08 15.55 -0.38
N ILE A 283 -15.24 15.68 -1.39
CA ILE A 283 -15.59 16.23 -2.70
C ILE A 283 -16.39 15.26 -3.59
N ALA A 284 -16.42 13.97 -3.25
CA ALA A 284 -17.19 13.01 -4.03
C ALA A 284 -18.70 13.28 -3.88
N ASP A 285 -19.44 13.22 -4.99
CA ASP A 285 -20.88 13.52 -5.01
C ASP A 285 -21.72 12.52 -4.19
N THR A 286 -21.17 11.32 -3.96
CA THR A 286 -21.88 10.23 -3.29
C THR A 286 -21.11 9.77 -2.05
N SER A 287 -21.80 9.80 -0.92
CA SER A 287 -21.31 9.22 0.33
C SER A 287 -21.44 7.70 0.31
N THR A 288 -20.30 7.01 0.30
CA THR A 288 -20.20 5.54 0.33
C THR A 288 -19.68 4.99 1.66
N LEU A 289 -19.39 5.84 2.65
CA LEU A 289 -18.80 5.42 3.92
C LEU A 289 -19.66 4.42 4.70
N GLY A 290 -20.99 4.56 4.62
CA GLY A 290 -21.90 3.58 5.21
C GLY A 290 -21.78 2.18 4.57
N VAL A 291 -21.49 2.11 3.26
CA VAL A 291 -21.24 0.83 2.56
C VAL A 291 -19.98 0.18 3.12
N ILE A 292 -18.90 0.96 3.30
CA ILE A 292 -17.62 0.51 3.86
C ILE A 292 -17.83 -0.09 5.26
N TYR A 293 -18.60 0.58 6.11
CA TYR A 293 -18.89 0.09 7.46
C TYR A 293 -19.75 -1.18 7.47
N GLU A 294 -20.77 -1.27 6.61
CA GLU A 294 -21.62 -2.48 6.50
C GLU A 294 -20.84 -3.70 6.01
N ARG A 295 -19.77 -3.49 5.23
CA ARG A 295 -18.80 -4.54 4.85
C ARG A 295 -17.86 -4.95 5.98
N GLY A 296 -17.86 -4.21 7.10
CA GLY A 296 -16.96 -4.40 8.23
C GLY A 296 -15.56 -3.86 8.04
N LEU A 297 -15.40 -2.91 7.11
CA LEU A 297 -14.15 -2.20 6.87
C LEU A 297 -14.11 -0.92 7.69
N ILE A 298 -12.90 -0.40 7.93
CA ILE A 298 -12.72 0.90 8.57
C ILE A 298 -12.50 1.97 7.51
N GLY A 299 -13.00 3.17 7.76
CA GLY A 299 -12.82 4.28 6.85
C GLY A 299 -13.24 5.60 7.46
N MET A 300 -13.03 6.68 6.73
CA MET A 300 -13.44 8.03 7.12
C MET A 300 -13.58 8.95 5.92
N TYR A 301 -14.22 10.09 6.12
CA TYR A 301 -14.18 11.18 5.16
C TYR A 301 -12.90 11.98 5.29
N HIS A 302 -12.40 12.49 4.16
CA HIS A 302 -11.27 13.40 4.17
C HIS A 302 -11.22 14.27 2.91
N ASP A 303 -10.66 15.47 3.03
CA ASP A 303 -10.34 16.37 1.93
C ASP A 303 -8.82 16.34 1.70
N TRP A 304 -8.38 15.86 0.54
CA TRP A 304 -6.95 15.75 0.20
C TRP A 304 -6.29 17.10 -0.13
N CYS A 305 -7.04 18.19 -0.15
CA CYS A 305 -6.47 19.54 -0.16
C CYS A 305 -5.94 19.97 1.22
N GLU A 306 -6.21 19.18 2.26
CA GLU A 306 -5.74 19.39 3.62
C GLU A 306 -4.86 18.22 4.09
N GLY A 307 -4.13 18.42 5.19
CA GLY A 307 -3.30 17.35 5.76
C GLY A 307 -4.14 16.29 6.48
N PHE A 308 -3.82 15.02 6.25
CA PHE A 308 -4.47 13.88 6.88
C PHE A 308 -4.05 13.78 8.36
N SER A 309 -5.01 13.53 9.26
CA SER A 309 -4.78 13.39 10.71
C SER A 309 -4.09 12.06 11.05
N THR A 310 -2.82 11.94 10.66
CA THR A 310 -1.95 10.81 10.97
C THR A 310 -0.52 11.28 11.17
N TYR A 311 0.23 10.50 11.95
CA TYR A 311 1.66 10.73 12.14
C TYR A 311 2.42 10.48 10.83
N PRO A 312 3.48 11.24 10.52
CA PRO A 312 4.28 10.96 9.34
C PRO A 312 4.81 9.52 9.30
N ARG A 313 5.00 8.95 8.10
CA ARG A 313 5.57 7.60 7.90
C ARG A 313 4.73 6.49 8.55
N THR A 314 3.42 6.58 8.44
CA THR A 314 2.45 5.60 8.98
C THR A 314 2.17 4.44 8.03
N TYR A 315 2.08 4.72 6.72
CA TYR A 315 1.63 3.76 5.72
C TYR A 315 2.79 3.12 4.95
N ASP A 316 2.66 1.83 4.64
CA ASP A 316 3.61 1.08 3.80
C ASP A 316 3.25 1.18 2.31
N LEU A 317 1.95 1.31 2.02
CA LEU A 317 1.40 1.41 0.67
C LEU A 317 0.28 2.45 0.65
N ILE A 318 0.29 3.32 -0.35
CA ILE A 318 -0.83 4.21 -0.66
C ILE A 318 -1.41 3.81 -2.02
N HIS A 319 -2.71 3.58 -2.07
CA HIS A 319 -3.45 3.34 -3.29
C HIS A 319 -4.30 4.58 -3.60
N ALA A 320 -4.19 5.08 -4.84
CA ALA A 320 -4.87 6.28 -5.30
C ALA A 320 -5.58 5.98 -6.63
N ASN A 321 -6.90 5.81 -6.57
CA ASN A 321 -7.73 5.58 -7.75
C ASN A 321 -8.47 6.85 -8.15
N ALA A 322 -8.24 7.31 -9.38
CA ALA A 322 -8.85 8.50 -9.97
C ALA A 322 -8.73 9.76 -9.09
N ILE A 323 -7.72 9.84 -8.21
CA ILE A 323 -7.64 10.91 -7.21
C ILE A 323 -7.24 12.25 -7.82
N PHE A 324 -6.38 12.24 -8.84
CA PHE A 324 -5.91 13.46 -9.47
C PHE A 324 -6.95 14.00 -10.45
N ALA A 325 -7.72 13.11 -11.08
CA ALA A 325 -8.91 13.50 -11.80
C ALA A 325 -9.98 14.13 -10.87
N LEU A 326 -10.23 13.51 -9.70
CA LEU A 326 -11.24 13.99 -8.75
C LEU A 326 -10.94 15.38 -8.17
N TYR A 327 -9.65 15.66 -7.93
CA TYR A 327 -9.19 16.93 -7.37
C TYR A 327 -8.72 17.92 -8.44
N GLU A 328 -9.02 17.67 -9.71
CA GLU A 328 -8.70 18.59 -10.79
C GLU A 328 -9.35 19.96 -10.53
N ASN A 329 -8.53 21.02 -10.57
CA ASN A 329 -8.92 22.42 -10.29
C ASN A 329 -9.38 22.71 -8.84
N LYS A 330 -9.12 21.82 -7.89
CA LYS A 330 -9.52 22.00 -6.47
C LYS A 330 -8.34 22.37 -5.59
N CYS A 331 -7.23 21.67 -5.75
CA CYS A 331 -5.93 22.01 -5.18
C CYS A 331 -4.81 21.53 -6.08
N LYS A 332 -3.58 21.87 -5.71
CA LYS A 332 -2.39 21.53 -6.49
C LYS A 332 -2.06 20.05 -6.32
N PHE A 333 -1.62 19.40 -7.39
CA PHE A 333 -1.19 18.00 -7.34
C PHE A 333 0.03 17.84 -6.43
N GLU A 334 0.86 18.87 -6.37
CA GLU A 334 1.99 19.00 -5.46
C GLU A 334 1.57 18.84 -4.00
N ASP A 335 0.43 19.41 -3.58
CA ASP A 335 -0.02 19.34 -2.18
C ASP A 335 -0.42 17.91 -1.81
N ILE A 336 -1.15 17.24 -2.71
CA ILE A 336 -1.57 15.85 -2.54
C ILE A 336 -0.32 14.95 -2.47
N LEU A 337 0.65 15.14 -3.38
CA LEU A 337 1.87 14.34 -3.42
C LEU A 337 2.76 14.58 -2.20
N LEU A 338 2.88 15.82 -1.72
CA LEU A 338 3.59 16.14 -0.49
C LEU A 338 2.94 15.47 0.74
N GLU A 339 1.61 15.44 0.79
CA GLU A 339 0.89 14.75 1.86
C GLU A 339 1.10 13.23 1.77
N MET A 340 1.07 12.65 0.56
CA MET A 340 1.42 11.24 0.34
C MET A 340 2.86 10.96 0.80
N ASP A 341 3.83 11.83 0.49
CA ASP A 341 5.22 11.69 0.94
C ASP A 341 5.35 11.72 2.46
N ARG A 342 4.67 12.67 3.12
CA ARG A 342 4.69 12.80 4.58
C ARG A 342 4.22 11.53 5.27
N ILE A 343 3.11 10.95 4.83
CA ILE A 343 2.47 9.79 5.51
C ILE A 343 3.04 8.45 5.08
N LEU A 344 3.73 8.38 3.94
CA LEU A 344 4.37 7.17 3.44
C LEU A 344 5.71 6.93 4.14
N ARG A 345 5.95 5.68 4.53
CA ARG A 345 7.23 5.25 5.08
C ARG A 345 8.34 5.35 4.03
N PRO A 346 9.61 5.54 4.46
CA PRO A 346 10.73 5.31 3.56
C PRO A 346 10.65 3.92 2.92
N GLU A 347 10.96 3.82 1.62
CA GLU A 347 10.79 2.59 0.82
C GLU A 347 9.34 2.09 0.72
N GLY A 348 8.37 2.92 1.11
CA GLY A 348 6.96 2.66 0.89
C GLY A 348 6.61 2.78 -0.59
N ALA A 349 5.54 2.11 -0.99
CA ALA A 349 5.07 2.09 -2.36
C ALA A 349 3.78 2.92 -2.54
N VAL A 350 3.55 3.38 -3.76
CA VAL A 350 2.31 4.00 -4.19
C VAL A 350 1.83 3.33 -5.47
N ILE A 351 0.53 3.09 -5.57
CA ILE A 351 -0.14 2.66 -6.80
C ILE A 351 -1.14 3.74 -7.16
N ILE A 352 -0.91 4.43 -8.28
CA ILE A 352 -1.78 5.48 -8.77
C ILE A 352 -2.43 4.98 -10.06
N HIS A 353 -3.74 4.78 -10.02
CA HIS A 353 -4.53 4.39 -11.18
C HIS A 353 -5.37 5.60 -11.60
N ASP A 354 -5.04 6.20 -12.74
CA ASP A 354 -5.71 7.40 -13.24
C ASP A 354 -5.56 7.50 -14.77
N LYS A 355 -6.20 8.51 -15.39
CA LYS A 355 -6.05 8.79 -16.82
C LYS A 355 -4.61 9.21 -17.12
N VAL A 356 -4.08 8.77 -18.27
CA VAL A 356 -2.68 9.03 -18.67
C VAL A 356 -2.28 10.51 -18.61
N GLY A 357 -3.20 11.42 -18.96
CA GLY A 357 -2.94 12.87 -18.92
C GLY A 357 -2.62 13.40 -17.51
N PHE A 358 -3.22 12.82 -16.46
CA PHE A 358 -2.90 13.17 -15.07
C PHE A 358 -1.61 12.49 -14.63
N LEU A 359 -1.40 11.22 -14.99
CA LEU A 359 -0.21 10.48 -14.58
C LEU A 359 1.09 11.07 -15.12
N VAL A 360 1.10 11.66 -16.33
CA VAL A 360 2.29 12.35 -16.86
C VAL A 360 2.68 13.54 -15.99
N LYS A 361 1.70 14.32 -15.51
CA LYS A 361 1.94 15.45 -14.60
C LYS A 361 2.45 14.94 -13.24
N VAL A 362 1.80 13.92 -12.70
CA VAL A 362 2.16 13.30 -11.41
C VAL A 362 3.56 12.70 -11.46
N GLU A 363 3.91 11.99 -12.54
CA GLU A 363 5.23 11.38 -12.72
C GLU A 363 6.34 12.44 -12.74
N LYS A 364 6.10 13.59 -13.40
CA LYS A 364 7.04 14.71 -13.41
C LYS A 364 7.31 15.24 -11.98
N ILE A 365 6.27 15.42 -11.17
CA ILE A 365 6.40 15.88 -9.78
C ILE A 365 7.07 14.81 -8.92
N ALA A 366 6.65 13.56 -9.03
CA ALA A 366 7.22 12.42 -8.30
C ALA A 366 8.74 12.27 -8.55
N LYS A 367 9.18 12.43 -9.81
CA LYS A 367 10.61 12.44 -10.16
C LYS A 367 11.34 13.61 -9.49
N ALA A 368 10.73 14.80 -9.44
CA ALA A 368 11.31 15.96 -8.73
C ALA A 368 11.37 15.77 -7.20
N MET A 369 10.53 14.89 -6.64
CA MET A 369 10.57 14.45 -5.24
C MET A 369 11.54 13.28 -5.01
N SER A 370 12.31 12.90 -6.03
CA SER A 370 13.24 11.75 -6.01
C SER A 370 12.57 10.40 -5.78
N TRP A 371 11.31 10.24 -6.19
CA TRP A 371 10.64 8.94 -6.18
C TRP A 371 11.00 8.11 -7.42
N ASP A 372 11.10 6.80 -7.27
CA ASP A 372 11.30 5.88 -8.40
C ASP A 372 9.95 5.51 -9.02
N THR A 373 9.77 5.83 -10.30
CA THR A 373 8.49 5.66 -11.00
C THR A 373 8.54 4.57 -12.06
N ARG A 374 7.42 3.86 -12.23
CA ARG A 374 7.22 2.89 -13.31
C ARG A 374 5.78 2.99 -13.81
N LEU A 375 5.60 3.54 -15.00
CA LEU A 375 4.32 3.55 -15.69
C LEU A 375 4.05 2.17 -16.32
N ALA A 376 2.83 1.68 -16.17
CA ALA A 376 2.36 0.42 -16.73
C ALA A 376 1.01 0.61 -17.41
N ASP A 377 0.75 -0.24 -18.40
CA ASP A 377 -0.56 -0.30 -19.06
C ASP A 377 -1.64 -0.83 -18.12
N HIS A 378 -2.86 -0.36 -18.35
CA HIS A 378 -4.07 -0.92 -17.74
C HIS A 378 -4.25 -2.39 -18.14
N GLU A 379 -4.87 -3.20 -17.27
CA GLU A 379 -4.97 -4.64 -17.52
C GLU A 379 -5.92 -5.02 -18.68
N GLY A 380 -6.72 -4.07 -19.16
CA GLY A 380 -7.48 -4.15 -20.41
C GLY A 380 -6.67 -3.90 -21.68
N GLY A 381 -5.38 -3.56 -21.55
CA GLY A 381 -4.45 -3.37 -22.67
C GLY A 381 -3.99 -1.92 -22.89
N PRO A 382 -3.10 -1.71 -23.86
CA PRO A 382 -2.44 -0.42 -24.08
C PRO A 382 -3.36 0.67 -24.64
N HIS A 383 -4.50 0.32 -25.22
CA HIS A 383 -5.44 1.30 -25.79
C HIS A 383 -6.42 1.89 -24.77
N VAL A 384 -6.47 1.37 -23.54
CA VAL A 384 -7.27 1.96 -22.48
C VAL A 384 -6.59 3.27 -22.02
N PRO A 385 -7.33 4.39 -21.92
CA PRO A 385 -6.77 5.70 -21.56
C PRO A 385 -6.30 5.78 -20.10
N GLU A 386 -6.88 4.97 -19.23
CA GLU A 386 -6.42 4.76 -17.86
C GLU A 386 -5.14 3.94 -17.86
N LYS A 387 -4.24 4.27 -16.93
CA LYS A 387 -2.92 3.65 -16.77
C LYS A 387 -2.61 3.52 -15.29
N ILE A 388 -1.55 2.77 -14.98
CA ILE A 388 -1.15 2.53 -13.60
C ILE A 388 0.30 3.01 -13.42
N LEU A 389 0.49 3.97 -12.53
CA LEU A 389 1.81 4.45 -12.13
C LEU A 389 2.17 3.80 -10.79
N PHE A 390 3.18 2.94 -10.82
CA PHE A 390 3.80 2.39 -9.62
C PHE A 390 4.93 3.30 -9.19
N VAL A 391 4.97 3.65 -7.90
CA VAL A 391 5.99 4.53 -7.36
C VAL A 391 6.58 3.94 -6.09
N VAL A 392 7.87 4.14 -5.87
CA VAL A 392 8.56 3.79 -4.62
C VAL A 392 9.29 5.02 -4.10
N LYS A 393 9.01 5.38 -2.84
CA LYS A 393 9.69 6.47 -2.15
C LYS A 393 11.09 6.02 -1.76
N LYS A 394 12.12 6.77 -2.16
CA LYS A 394 13.50 6.49 -1.74
C LYS A 394 13.70 6.73 -0.25
N TYR A 395 14.57 5.92 0.36
CA TYR A 395 15.06 6.20 1.70
C TYR A 395 16.05 7.35 1.67
N TRP A 396 15.81 8.37 2.49
CA TRP A 396 16.74 9.44 2.77
C TRP A 396 16.46 9.99 4.18
N THR A 397 17.50 10.51 4.83
CA THR A 397 17.44 11.18 6.13
C THR A 397 18.16 12.51 6.02
N ILE A 398 17.95 13.40 6.99
CA ILE A 398 18.87 14.54 7.16
C ILE A 398 20.21 13.92 7.56
N THR A 399 21.14 13.83 6.61
CA THR A 399 22.54 13.58 6.95
C THR A 399 22.99 14.75 7.81
N ASP A 400 23.73 14.47 8.89
CA ASP A 400 24.42 15.53 9.62
C ASP A 400 25.21 16.34 8.59
N LYS A 401 24.86 17.62 8.42
CA LYS A 401 25.67 18.53 7.64
C LYS A 401 27.09 18.36 8.18
N SER A 402 27.98 17.78 7.38
CA SER A 402 29.40 17.88 7.63
C SER A 402 29.71 19.37 7.52
N ASN A 403 29.86 20.01 8.68
CA ASN A 403 30.41 21.35 8.78
C ASN A 403 31.77 21.41 8.07
#